data_AF-A0A6L8E8K8-F1
#
_entry.id   AF-A0A6L8E8K8-F1
#
_cell.length_a   1.000
_cell.length_b   1.000
_cell.length_c   1.000
_cell.angle_alpha   90.00
_cell.angle_beta   90.00
_cell.angle_gamma   90.00
#
_symmetry.space_group_name_H-M   'P 1'
#
loop_
_entity.id
_entity.type
_entity.pdbx_description
1 polymer ?
#
loop_
_entity_poly.entity_id
_entity_poly.type
_entity_poly.pdbx_seq_one_letter_code
_entity_poly.pdbx_strand_id
1 'polypeptide(L)'
;MKAEEVIPATHRLEHSGMTRNEAETVVGELQKVVAPLVTKDGVAKLERSIARLERSMATKDDLEKLQQAMATKADVAEMETRLFRSLAAIMLGTGLFILSVLRFFPPS
;
A
#
# COMPACT_ATOMS: atom_id res chain seq x y z
N MET A 1 16.06 1.49 -44.23
CA MET A 1 17.12 2.51 -44.06
C MET A 1 17.70 2.74 -45.44
N LYS A 2 17.47 3.93 -46.02
CA LYS A 2 17.85 4.24 -47.41
C LYS A 2 19.37 4.36 -47.47
N ALA A 3 19.99 3.74 -48.49
CA ALA A 3 21.43 3.70 -48.71
C ALA A 3 22.10 5.10 -48.87
N GLU A 4 21.30 6.17 -48.95
CA GLU A 4 21.75 7.55 -49.13
C GLU A 4 22.27 8.22 -47.83
N GLU A 5 22.02 7.66 -46.64
CA GLU A 5 22.55 8.19 -45.36
C GLU A 5 23.87 7.56 -44.92
N VAL A 6 24.31 6.46 -45.55
CA VAL A 6 25.53 5.73 -45.16
C VAL A 6 26.79 6.45 -45.66
N ILE A 7 26.71 7.07 -46.83
CA ILE A 7 27.81 7.78 -47.51
C ILE A 7 28.29 9.04 -46.75
N PRO A 8 27.41 9.91 -46.21
CA PRO A 8 27.86 11.06 -45.41
C PRO A 8 28.35 10.66 -43.99
N ALA A 9 27.95 9.50 -43.47
CA ALA A 9 28.48 8.98 -42.21
C ALA A 9 29.92 8.45 -42.36
N THR A 10 30.23 7.78 -43.49
CA THR A 10 31.60 7.34 -43.78
C THR A 10 32.57 8.50 -43.99
N HIS A 11 32.12 9.59 -44.64
CA HIS A 11 32.96 10.78 -44.87
C HIS A 11 33.26 11.59 -43.59
N ARG A 12 32.43 11.46 -42.53
CA ARG A 12 32.68 12.13 -41.24
C ARG A 12 33.65 11.37 -40.33
N LEU A 13 33.79 10.06 -40.51
CA LEU A 13 34.74 9.22 -39.76
C LEU A 13 36.18 9.37 -40.29
N GLU A 14 36.35 9.62 -41.59
CA GLU A 14 37.69 9.89 -42.17
C GLU A 14 38.28 11.22 -41.64
N HIS A 15 37.42 12.22 -41.40
CA HIS A 15 37.87 13.53 -40.95
C HIS A 15 38.16 13.63 -39.44
N SER A 16 37.75 12.63 -38.65
CA SER A 16 37.95 12.62 -37.20
C SER A 16 39.30 12.06 -36.77
N GLY A 17 40.12 11.54 -37.70
CA GLY A 17 41.42 10.93 -37.40
C GLY A 17 41.33 9.69 -36.50
N MET A 18 40.12 9.16 -36.32
CA MET A 18 39.82 8.09 -35.37
C MET A 18 40.29 6.76 -35.93
N THR A 19 41.25 6.15 -35.25
CA THR A 19 41.78 4.84 -35.62
C THR A 19 40.73 3.75 -35.38
N ARG A 20 40.86 2.63 -36.09
CA ARG A 20 39.97 1.46 -35.90
C ARG A 20 39.91 1.00 -34.42
N ASN A 21 41.04 1.07 -33.72
CA ASN A 21 41.12 0.68 -32.31
C ASN A 21 40.35 1.64 -31.39
N GLU A 22 40.36 2.94 -31.69
CA GLU A 22 39.58 3.94 -30.96
C GLU A 22 38.08 3.73 -31.21
N ALA A 23 37.68 3.37 -32.43
CA ALA A 23 36.30 3.02 -32.74
C ALA A 23 35.82 1.78 -31.98
N GLU A 24 36.63 0.72 -31.91
CA GLU A 24 36.31 -0.48 -31.14
C GLU A 24 36.20 -0.17 -29.64
N THR A 25 37.05 0.72 -29.13
CA THR A 25 37.01 1.17 -27.73
C THR A 25 35.74 1.95 -27.41
N VAL A 26 35.37 2.92 -28.26
CA VAL A 26 34.15 3.71 -28.09
C VAL A 26 32.91 2.83 -28.15
N VAL A 27 32.86 1.85 -29.04
CA VAL A 27 31.75 0.89 -29.12
C VAL A 27 31.68 0.02 -27.86
N GLY A 28 32.82 -0.42 -27.32
CA GLY A 28 32.88 -1.18 -26.07
C GLY A 28 32.40 -0.37 -24.86
N GLU A 29 32.82 0.89 -24.74
CA GLU A 29 32.34 1.79 -23.69
C GLU A 29 30.85 2.12 -23.86
N LEU A 30 30.39 2.33 -25.09
CA LEU A 30 28.97 2.56 -25.39
C LEU A 30 28.13 1.32 -25.03
N GLN A 31 28.63 0.10 -25.27
CA GLN A 31 27.96 -1.13 -24.83
C GLN A 31 27.83 -1.20 -23.31
N LYS A 32 28.86 -0.78 -22.55
CA LYS A 32 28.78 -0.72 -21.08
C LYS A 32 27.78 0.31 -20.59
N VAL A 33 27.61 1.43 -21.29
CA VAL A 33 26.62 2.48 -20.96
C VAL A 33 25.21 2.06 -21.35
N VAL A 34 25.03 1.35 -22.48
CA VAL A 34 23.72 0.94 -23.00
C VAL A 34 23.19 -0.31 -22.29
N ALA A 35 24.05 -1.24 -21.87
CA ALA A 35 23.65 -2.45 -21.15
C ALA A 35 22.78 -2.21 -19.89
N PRO A 36 23.05 -1.20 -19.04
CA PRO A 36 22.22 -0.87 -17.88
C PRO A 36 21.05 0.07 -18.18
N LEU A 37 20.91 0.60 -19.41
CA LEU A 37 19.71 1.39 -19.75
C LEU A 37 18.47 0.51 -19.59
N VAL A 38 17.35 1.13 -19.26
CA VAL A 38 16.05 0.46 -19.10
C VAL A 38 15.70 -0.27 -20.40
N THR A 39 16.07 -1.54 -20.49
CA THR A 39 15.71 -2.42 -21.59
C THR A 39 14.23 -2.74 -21.49
N LYS A 40 13.61 -3.17 -22.59
CA LYS A 40 12.22 -3.66 -22.58
C LYS A 40 11.98 -4.71 -21.47
N ASP A 41 13.00 -5.50 -21.15
CA ASP A 41 12.96 -6.49 -20.07
C ASP A 41 12.91 -5.85 -18.67
N GLY A 42 13.63 -4.74 -18.47
CA GLY A 42 13.59 -3.94 -17.25
C GLY A 42 12.20 -3.33 -17.01
N VAL A 43 11.56 -2.80 -18.06
CA VAL A 43 10.17 -2.29 -18.01
C VAL A 43 9.22 -3.43 -17.68
N ALA A 44 9.32 -4.57 -18.38
CA ALA A 44 8.46 -5.73 -18.14
C ALA A 44 8.61 -6.32 -16.72
N LYS A 45 9.81 -6.20 -16.11
CA LYS A 45 10.03 -6.59 -14.71
C LYS A 45 9.37 -5.59 -13.75
N LEU A 46 9.44 -4.29 -14.04
CA LEU A 46 8.81 -3.25 -13.24
C LEU A 46 7.28 -3.36 -13.28
N GLU A 47 6.69 -3.56 -14.46
CA GLU A 47 5.25 -3.81 -14.62
C GLU A 47 4.77 -5.00 -13.80
N ARG A 48 5.51 -6.12 -13.83
CA ARG A 48 5.21 -7.31 -13.02
C ARG A 48 5.30 -7.05 -11.52
N SER A 49 6.23 -6.19 -11.08
CA SER A 49 6.36 -5.80 -9.68
C SER A 49 5.23 -4.86 -9.25
N ILE A 50 4.86 -3.89 -10.09
CA ILE A 50 3.74 -2.97 -9.86
C ILE A 50 2.42 -3.76 -9.77
N ALA A 51 2.14 -4.65 -10.73
CA ALA A 51 0.94 -5.48 -10.71
C ALA A 51 0.87 -6.43 -9.50
N ARG A 52 2.02 -6.76 -8.89
CA ARG A 52 2.08 -7.55 -7.66
C ARG A 52 1.82 -6.67 -6.43
N LEU A 53 2.38 -5.47 -6.41
CA LEU A 53 2.12 -4.45 -5.39
C LEU A 53 0.65 -4.06 -5.33
N GLU A 54 0.03 -3.77 -6.48
CA GLU A 54 -1.39 -3.43 -6.60
C GLU A 54 -2.30 -4.52 -6.03
N ARG A 55 -1.98 -5.80 -6.28
CA ARG A 55 -2.73 -6.93 -5.70
C ARG A 55 -2.54 -7.12 -4.20
N SER A 56 -1.41 -6.64 -3.65
CA SER A 56 -1.07 -6.81 -2.23
C SER A 56 -1.43 -5.59 -1.38
N MET A 57 -1.68 -4.44 -2.01
CA MET A 57 -2.11 -3.24 -1.32
C MET A 57 -3.60 -3.31 -1.05
N ALA A 58 -3.98 -3.14 0.22
CA ALA A 58 -5.33 -2.71 0.56
C ALA A 58 -5.56 -1.34 -0.07
N THR A 59 -6.57 -1.24 -0.92
CA THR A 59 -6.99 0.04 -1.50
C THR A 59 -7.70 0.89 -0.46
N LYS A 60 -7.89 2.19 -0.74
CA LYS A 60 -8.64 3.08 0.18
C LYS A 60 -10.02 2.51 0.53
N ASP A 61 -10.69 1.89 -0.42
CA ASP A 61 -11.98 1.20 -0.22
C ASP A 61 -11.89 0.04 0.78
N ASP A 62 -10.79 -0.72 0.77
CA ASP A 62 -10.58 -1.83 1.71
C ASP A 62 -10.37 -1.30 3.13
N LEU A 63 -9.71 -0.14 3.26
CA LEU A 63 -9.51 0.53 4.54
C LEU A 63 -10.81 1.11 5.10
N GLU A 64 -11.67 1.69 4.25
CA GLU A 64 -12.98 2.20 4.65
C GLU A 64 -13.91 1.07 5.09
N LYS A 65 -13.95 -0.05 4.37
CA LYS A 65 -14.70 -1.25 4.78
C LYS A 65 -14.20 -1.81 6.11
N LEU A 66 -12.89 -1.83 6.31
CA LEU A 66 -12.30 -2.26 7.58
C LEU A 66 -12.69 -1.34 8.72
N GLN A 67 -12.68 -0.01 8.51
CA GLN A 67 -13.13 0.96 9.52
C GLN A 67 -14.61 0.81 9.87
N GLN A 68 -15.47 0.50 8.90
CA GLN A 68 -16.90 0.28 9.15
C GLN A 68 -17.18 -1.04 9.87
N ALA A 69 -16.40 -2.09 9.59
CA ALA A 69 -16.57 -3.40 10.22
C ALA A 69 -15.93 -3.50 11.61
N MET A 70 -14.93 -2.65 11.89
CA MET A 70 -14.20 -2.68 13.14
C MET A 70 -14.89 -1.79 14.18
N ALA A 71 -15.27 -2.40 15.31
CA ALA A 71 -15.67 -1.62 16.48
C ALA A 71 -14.51 -0.74 16.92
N THR A 72 -14.76 0.56 17.00
CA THR A 72 -13.80 1.56 17.42
C THR A 72 -13.78 1.68 18.95
N LYS A 73 -12.79 2.41 19.48
CA LYS A 73 -12.73 2.70 20.92
C LYS A 73 -13.98 3.42 21.45
N ALA A 74 -14.65 4.20 20.60
CA ALA A 74 -15.89 4.88 20.97
C ALA A 74 -17.04 3.90 21.19
N ASP A 75 -17.15 2.89 20.33
CA ASP A 75 -18.19 1.86 20.43
C ASP A 75 -18.05 1.04 21.72
N VAL A 76 -16.80 0.72 22.10
CA VAL A 76 -16.50 0.04 23.36
C VAL A 76 -16.88 0.92 24.57
N ALA A 77 -16.53 2.21 24.54
CA ALA A 77 -16.85 3.14 25.63
C ALA A 77 -18.37 3.37 25.78
N GLU A 78 -19.12 3.42 24.68
CA GLU A 78 -20.59 3.47 24.74
C GLU A 78 -21.15 2.20 25.38
N MET A 79 -20.62 1.03 25.00
CA MET A 79 -21.05 -0.25 25.56
C MET A 79 -20.78 -0.32 27.08
N GLU A 80 -19.60 0.09 27.55
CA GLU A 80 -19.28 0.17 28.98
C GLU A 80 -20.26 1.07 29.73
N THR A 81 -20.55 2.25 29.17
CA THR A 81 -21.51 3.21 29.77
C THR A 81 -22.91 2.60 29.86
N ARG A 82 -23.36 1.93 28.80
CA ARG A 82 -24.67 1.25 28.76
C ARG A 82 -24.75 0.14 29.79
N LEU A 83 -23.70 -0.67 29.92
CA LEU A 83 -23.63 -1.77 30.88
C LEU A 83 -23.62 -1.24 32.33
N PHE A 84 -22.84 -0.20 32.62
CA PHE A 84 -22.83 0.41 33.94
C PHE A 84 -24.22 0.96 34.31
N ARG A 85 -24.87 1.65 33.38
CA ARG A 85 -26.21 2.19 33.58
C ARG A 85 -27.25 1.09 33.81
N SER A 86 -27.24 0.01 33.03
CA SER A 86 -28.20 -1.08 33.18
C SER A 86 -27.99 -1.84 34.49
N LEU A 87 -26.75 -2.11 34.87
CA LEU A 87 -26.42 -2.74 36.16
C LEU A 87 -26.86 -1.87 37.33
N ALA A 88 -26.59 -0.57 37.30
CA ALA A 88 -27.03 0.36 38.34
C ALA A 88 -28.56 0.38 38.46
N ALA A 89 -29.29 0.40 37.34
CA ALA A 89 -30.76 0.36 37.35
C ALA A 89 -31.29 -0.94 37.94
N ILE A 90 -30.69 -2.09 37.61
CA ILE A 90 -31.06 -3.39 38.17
C ILE A 90 -30.83 -3.41 39.68
N MET A 91 -29.66 -2.97 40.15
CA MET A 91 -29.32 -2.95 41.57
C MET A 91 -30.24 -2.06 42.39
N LEU A 92 -30.59 -0.87 41.87
CA LEU A 92 -31.55 0.00 42.53
C LEU A 92 -32.95 -0.61 42.55
N GLY A 93 -33.40 -1.21 41.43
CA GLY A 93 -34.70 -1.85 41.33
C GLY A 93 -34.84 -3.05 42.28
N THR A 94 -33.85 -3.96 42.29
CA THR A 94 -33.84 -5.12 43.18
C THR A 94 -33.68 -4.70 44.64
N GLY A 95 -32.84 -3.70 44.94
CA GLY A 95 -32.69 -3.15 46.29
C GLY A 95 -33.99 -2.55 46.83
N LEU A 96 -34.68 -1.72 46.03
CA LEU A 96 -35.98 -1.16 46.39
C LEU A 96 -37.06 -2.24 46.53
N PHE A 97 -37.02 -3.26 45.70
CA PHE A 97 -37.92 -4.41 45.79
C PHE A 97 -37.73 -5.17 47.10
N ILE A 98 -36.49 -5.52 47.45
CA ILE A 98 -36.17 -6.20 48.72
C ILE A 98 -36.60 -5.35 49.92
N LEU A 99 -36.34 -4.04 49.89
CA LEU A 99 -36.75 -3.13 50.95
C LEU A 99 -38.28 -3.08 51.10
N SER A 100 -39.00 -3.08 49.98
CA SER A 100 -40.46 -3.10 49.97
C SER A 100 -41.01 -4.41 50.57
N VAL A 101 -40.40 -5.54 50.24
CA VAL A 101 -40.74 -6.85 50.82
C VAL A 101 -40.51 -6.86 52.33
N LEU A 102 -39.34 -6.42 52.80
CA LEU A 102 -39.02 -6.36 54.23
C LEU A 102 -39.93 -5.42 55.02
N ARG A 103 -40.37 -4.31 54.40
CA ARG A 103 -41.28 -3.36 55.03
C ARG A 103 -42.72 -3.88 55.11
N PHE A 104 -43.16 -4.69 54.15
CA PHE A 104 -44.52 -5.21 54.08
C PHE A 104 -44.68 -6.57 54.78
N PHE A 105 -43.64 -7.41 54.79
CA PHE A 105 -43.55 -8.67 55.53
C PHE A 105 -42.36 -8.62 56.49
N PRO A 106 -42.52 -8.02 57.69
CA PRO A 106 -41.48 -8.06 58.71
C PRO A 106 -41.27 -9.53 59.15
N PRO A 107 -40.01 -9.96 59.34
CA PRO A 107 -39.74 -11.29 59.86
C PRO A 107 -40.32 -11.39 61.27
N SER A 108 -41.29 -12.29 61.43
CA SER A 108 -41.94 -12.67 62.69
C SER A 108 -40.99 -13.42 63.62
#